data_AF-A0A7R8XA79-F1
#
_entry.id   AF-A0A7R8XA79-F1
#
_cell.length_a   1.000
_cell.length_b   1.000
_cell.length_c   1.000
_cell.angle_alpha   90.00
_cell.angle_beta   90.00
_cell.angle_gamma   90.00
#
_symmetry.space_group_name_H-M   'P 1'
#
loop_
_entity.id
_entity.type
_entity.pdbx_description
1 polymer ?
#
loop_
_entity_poly.entity_id
_entity_poly.type
_entity_poly.pdbx_seq_one_letter_code
_entity_poly.pdbx_strand_id
1 'polypeptide(L)'
;MPTGEGMFLHKNGMESLEVTQGFEIDVERVRVQIPDDRLPSSITSPPVMPLLMNVPALTLVRDCSGVFHTFPLDTAERGQTSCASQTNPCPYPEPNHIGAKGSSMQTLQTLRAEKAELLERVHILEKQLETSQRHLRTSEEEKISLLQTMKFLQEELKQKQ
;
A
#
# COMPACT_ATOMS: atom_id res chain seq x y z
N MET A 1 11.57 -71.69 -48.56
CA MET A 1 10.26 -71.62 -47.90
C MET A 1 10.11 -70.24 -47.27
N PRO A 2 9.33 -69.31 -47.85
CA PRO A 2 9.01 -68.03 -47.25
C PRO A 2 7.58 -68.00 -46.69
N THR A 3 7.41 -67.33 -45.55
CA THR A 3 6.15 -66.87 -44.94
C THR A 3 6.57 -65.65 -44.12
N GLY A 4 6.19 -64.40 -44.43
CA GLY A 4 4.84 -63.82 -44.33
C GLY A 4 4.52 -63.60 -42.84
N GLU A 5 4.15 -62.44 -42.27
CA GLU A 5 3.75 -61.09 -42.68
C GLU A 5 3.90 -60.20 -41.41
N GLY A 6 3.87 -58.87 -41.52
CA GLY A 6 3.66 -58.01 -40.34
C GLY A 6 4.06 -56.55 -40.52
N MET A 7 3.22 -55.79 -41.24
CA MET A 7 3.29 -54.33 -41.30
C MET A 7 3.07 -53.69 -39.92
N PHE A 8 3.96 -52.80 -39.51
CA PHE A 8 3.65 -51.73 -38.56
C PHE A 8 4.22 -50.41 -39.07
N LEU A 9 3.35 -49.61 -39.69
CA LEU A 9 3.58 -48.21 -39.98
C LEU A 9 3.58 -47.42 -38.67
N HIS A 10 4.76 -47.09 -38.14
CA HIS A 10 4.86 -46.07 -37.10
C HIS A 10 4.90 -44.69 -37.75
N LYS A 11 3.77 -43.98 -37.64
CA LYS A 11 3.66 -42.55 -37.88
C LYS A 11 4.49 -41.84 -36.81
N ASN A 12 5.71 -41.42 -37.15
CA ASN A 12 6.46 -40.49 -36.31
C ASN A 12 5.94 -39.07 -36.55
N GLY A 13 4.81 -38.75 -35.92
CA GLY A 13 4.51 -37.37 -35.56
C GLY A 13 5.33 -37.03 -34.32
N MET A 14 6.55 -36.55 -34.50
CA MET A 14 7.25 -35.88 -33.40
C MET A 14 6.62 -34.49 -33.29
N GLU A 15 5.68 -34.38 -32.37
CA GLU A 15 5.25 -33.11 -31.80
C GLU A 15 6.51 -32.36 -31.35
N SER A 16 6.64 -31.11 -31.78
CA SER A 16 7.67 -30.21 -31.29
C SER A 16 7.59 -30.18 -29.76
N LEU A 17 8.56 -30.80 -29.07
CA LEU A 17 8.80 -30.49 -27.67
C LEU A 17 9.23 -29.02 -27.64
N GLU A 18 8.28 -28.13 -27.39
CA GLU A 18 8.61 -26.81 -26.87
C GLU A 18 9.21 -27.02 -25.48
N VAL A 19 10.54 -27.17 -25.45
CA VAL A 19 11.29 -27.11 -24.21
C VAL A 19 11.21 -25.65 -23.77
N THR A 20 10.24 -25.33 -22.91
CA THR A 20 10.17 -24.05 -22.22
C THR A 20 11.32 -24.02 -21.21
N GLN A 21 12.52 -23.69 -21.68
CA GLN A 21 13.70 -23.56 -20.83
C GLN A 21 13.47 -22.39 -19.86
N GLY A 22 13.56 -22.68 -18.56
CA GLY A 22 13.53 -21.63 -17.55
C GLY A 22 14.70 -20.67 -17.73
N PHE A 23 14.51 -19.42 -17.34
CA PHE A 23 15.56 -18.39 -17.43
C PHE A 23 15.60 -17.53 -16.18
N GLU A 24 16.75 -16.92 -15.96
CA GLU A 24 17.04 -16.01 -14.86
C GLU A 24 17.68 -14.75 -15.41
N ILE A 25 17.16 -13.58 -15.02
CA ILE A 25 17.68 -12.28 -15.45
C ILE A 25 17.71 -11.34 -14.25
N ASP A 26 18.87 -10.72 -14.04
CA ASP A 26 19.03 -9.61 -13.09
C ASP A 26 18.66 -8.29 -13.76
N VAL A 27 17.80 -7.52 -13.11
CA VAL A 27 17.30 -6.22 -13.59
C VAL A 27 17.50 -5.15 -12.53
N GLU A 28 18.07 -4.02 -12.94
CA GLU A 28 18.28 -2.86 -12.09
C GLU A 28 17.31 -1.73 -12.43
N ARG A 29 17.03 -0.87 -11.45
CA ARG A 29 16.24 0.37 -11.60
C ARG A 29 14.83 0.13 -12.15
N VAL A 30 14.16 -0.89 -11.62
CA VAL A 30 12.81 -1.28 -12.04
C VAL A 30 11.78 -0.31 -11.46
N ARG A 31 10.82 0.12 -12.28
CA ARG A 31 9.63 0.85 -11.83
C ARG A 31 8.42 -0.06 -11.94
N VAL A 32 7.75 -0.28 -10.81
CA VAL A 32 6.51 -1.08 -10.76
C VAL A 32 5.34 -0.15 -10.52
N GLN A 33 4.35 -0.23 -11.40
CA GLN A 33 3.07 0.47 -11.27
C GLN A 33 1.98 -0.58 -11.09
N ILE A 34 1.33 -0.58 -9.93
CA ILE A 34 0.20 -1.48 -9.66
C ILE A 34 -1.08 -0.67 -9.93
N PRO A 35 -1.86 -1.01 -10.97
CA PRO A 35 -3.14 -0.35 -11.23
C PRO A 35 -4.15 -0.69 -10.12
N ASP A 36 -5.14 0.17 -9.94
CA ASP A 36 -6.21 -0.07 -8.97
C ASP A 36 -7.07 -1.27 -9.39
N ASP A 37 -7.23 -2.25 -8.49
CA ASP A 37 -8.04 -3.46 -8.68
C ASP A 37 -9.45 -3.26 -8.08
N ARG A 38 -10.04 -2.08 -8.28
CA ARG A 38 -11.40 -1.80 -7.83
C ARG A 38 -12.43 -2.26 -8.84
N LEU A 39 -13.45 -2.95 -8.33
CA LEU A 39 -14.70 -3.14 -9.06
C LEU A 39 -15.34 -1.78 -9.38
N PRO A 40 -15.94 -1.58 -10.57
CA PRO A 40 -16.30 -0.27 -11.12
C PRO A 40 -17.42 0.52 -10.41
N SER A 41 -17.72 0.27 -9.13
CA SER A 41 -18.80 0.95 -8.40
C SER A 41 -18.50 1.14 -6.92
N SER A 42 -17.69 2.14 -6.56
CA SER A 42 -17.65 2.67 -5.19
C SER A 42 -17.25 4.16 -5.17
N ILE A 43 -18.26 5.02 -5.36
CA ILE A 43 -18.16 6.50 -5.44
C ILE A 43 -17.87 7.22 -4.11
N THR A 44 -17.64 6.48 -3.01
CA THR A 44 -17.50 7.08 -1.66
C THR A 44 -16.07 7.06 -1.09
N SER A 45 -15.08 6.62 -1.86
CA SER A 45 -13.66 6.69 -1.47
C SER A 45 -12.93 7.75 -2.29
N PRO A 46 -12.03 8.57 -1.69
CA PRO A 46 -11.13 9.41 -2.48
C PRO A 46 -10.30 8.53 -3.43
N PRO A 47 -9.88 9.05 -4.60
CA PRO A 47 -9.12 8.29 -5.59
C PRO A 47 -7.83 7.74 -4.94
N VAL A 48 -7.63 6.42 -5.02
CA VAL A 48 -6.41 5.79 -4.52
C VAL A 48 -5.29 6.11 -5.50
N MET A 49 -4.19 6.69 -4.98
CA MET A 49 -3.01 6.98 -5.78
C MET A 49 -2.33 5.65 -6.18
N PRO A 50 -1.97 5.46 -7.46
CA PRO A 50 -1.28 4.24 -7.88
C PRO A 50 0.01 4.06 -7.08
N LEU A 51 0.26 2.83 -6.64
CA LEU A 51 1.49 2.52 -5.92
C LEU A 51 2.64 2.53 -6.91
N LEU A 52 3.48 3.57 -6.82
CA LEU A 52 4.72 3.66 -7.57
C LEU A 52 5.87 3.18 -6.69
N MET A 53 6.46 2.06 -7.06
CA MET A 53 7.63 1.52 -6.37
C MET A 53 8.85 1.60 -7.29
N ASN A 54 9.92 2.20 -6.77
CA ASN A 54 11.25 2.14 -7.38
C ASN A 54 11.99 0.98 -6.72
N VAL A 55 12.25 -0.09 -7.47
CA VAL A 55 13.00 -1.23 -6.98
C VAL A 55 14.43 -1.15 -7.52
N PRO A 56 15.45 -1.04 -6.64
CA PRO A 56 16.82 -0.76 -7.07
C PRO A 56 17.40 -1.91 -7.90
N ALA A 57 17.15 -3.16 -7.49
CA ALA A 57 17.55 -4.35 -8.24
C ALA A 57 16.71 -5.58 -7.86
N LEU A 58 16.39 -6.42 -8.85
CA LEU A 58 15.62 -7.66 -8.72
C LEU A 58 16.17 -8.75 -9.64
N THR A 59 15.97 -10.01 -9.25
CA THR A 59 16.16 -11.18 -10.12
C THR A 59 14.79 -11.70 -10.54
N LEU A 60 14.58 -11.85 -11.85
CA LEU A 60 13.38 -12.42 -12.45
C LEU A 60 13.67 -13.85 -12.92
N VAL A 61 12.96 -14.82 -12.38
CA VAL A 61 13.09 -16.25 -12.75
C VAL A 61 11.80 -16.72 -13.40
N ARG A 62 11.90 -17.29 -14.61
CA ARG A 62 10.81 -18.05 -15.22
C ARG A 62 11.09 -19.54 -15.03
N ASP A 63 10.18 -20.26 -14.38
CA ASP A 63 10.31 -21.71 -14.23
C ASP A 63 9.85 -22.48 -15.47
N CYS A 64 10.10 -23.80 -15.49
CA CYS A 64 9.69 -24.68 -16.59
C CYS A 64 8.16 -24.81 -16.72
N SER A 65 7.38 -24.36 -15.73
CA SER A 65 5.92 -24.27 -15.81
C SER A 65 5.45 -22.95 -16.41
N GLY A 66 6.37 -22.01 -16.67
CA GLY A 66 6.10 -20.71 -17.27
C GLY A 66 5.70 -19.63 -16.26
N VAL A 67 5.79 -19.89 -14.96
CA VAL A 67 5.49 -18.93 -13.90
C VAL A 67 6.71 -18.04 -13.65
N PHE A 68 6.47 -16.75 -13.44
CA PHE A 68 7.49 -15.76 -13.11
C PHE A 68 7.58 -15.54 -11.61
N HIS A 69 8.79 -15.60 -11.07
CA HIS A 69 9.14 -15.34 -9.68
C HIS A 69 10.12 -14.17 -9.61
N THR A 70 9.99 -13.31 -8.59
CA THR A 70 10.85 -12.14 -8.40
C THR A 70 11.53 -12.16 -7.04
N PHE A 71 12.83 -11.89 -7.00
CA PHE A 71 13.64 -11.87 -5.77
C PHE A 71 14.45 -10.56 -5.66
N PRO A 72 14.72 -10.04 -4.45
CA PRO A 72 15.65 -8.92 -4.27
C PRO A 72 17.08 -9.33 -4.64
N LEU A 73 17.81 -8.51 -5.41
CA LEU A 73 19.19 -8.84 -5.79
C LEU A 73 20.16 -8.86 -4.57
N ASP A 74 19.84 -8.12 -3.50
CA ASP A 74 20.68 -7.98 -2.29
C ASP A 74 20.65 -9.17 -1.34
N THR A 75 19.78 -10.17 -1.56
CA THR A 75 19.91 -11.46 -0.87
C THR A 75 20.99 -12.29 -1.56
N ALA A 76 22.24 -11.89 -1.37
CA ALA A 76 23.45 -12.60 -1.78
C ALA A 76 23.68 -13.91 -1.01
N GLU A 77 22.63 -14.66 -0.70
CA GLU A 77 22.70 -16.09 -0.38
C GLU A 77 22.32 -16.82 -1.67
N ARG A 78 23.26 -16.81 -2.61
CA ARG A 78 23.22 -17.53 -3.89
C ARG A 78 23.18 -19.04 -3.61
N GLY A 79 22.01 -19.55 -3.25
CA GLY A 79 21.68 -20.95 -3.45
C GLY A 79 21.62 -21.16 -4.95
N GLN A 80 22.70 -21.69 -5.52
CA GLN A 80 22.77 -22.07 -6.93
C GLN A 80 21.58 -22.97 -7.28
N THR A 81 20.50 -22.40 -7.80
CA THR A 81 19.50 -23.18 -8.54
C THR A 81 19.99 -23.24 -9.97
N SER A 82 21.19 -23.81 -10.15
CA SER A 82 21.49 -24.44 -11.43
C SER A 82 20.39 -25.46 -11.65
N CYS A 83 19.81 -25.47 -12.84
CA CYS A 83 18.95 -26.52 -13.32
C CYS A 83 19.73 -27.86 -13.29
N ALA A 84 19.85 -28.46 -12.11
CA ALA A 84 20.43 -29.76 -11.88
C ALA A 84 19.30 -30.65 -11.40
N SER A 85 18.88 -31.48 -12.35
CA SER A 85 18.06 -32.66 -12.20
C SER A 85 18.19 -33.35 -10.83
N GLN A 86 17.02 -33.79 -10.32
CA GLN A 86 16.77 -34.98 -9.49
C GLN A 86 16.07 -34.70 -8.16
N THR A 87 14.76 -35.03 -8.16
CA THR A 87 14.00 -35.66 -7.08
C THR A 87 14.39 -35.26 -5.65
N ASN A 88 13.79 -34.21 -5.12
CA ASN A 88 13.41 -34.08 -3.70
C ASN A 88 12.42 -32.91 -3.54
N PRO A 89 11.45 -33.00 -2.62
CA PRO A 89 10.54 -31.88 -2.33
C PRO A 89 11.37 -30.77 -1.68
N CYS A 90 11.53 -29.64 -2.37
CA CYS A 90 12.20 -28.46 -1.83
C CYS A 90 11.52 -28.06 -0.50
N PRO A 91 12.21 -28.12 0.64
CA PRO A 91 11.75 -27.41 1.82
C PRO A 91 12.08 -25.95 1.55
N TYR A 92 11.05 -25.14 1.29
CA TYR A 92 11.18 -23.69 1.28
C TYR A 92 11.89 -23.26 2.57
N PRO A 93 13.05 -22.58 2.52
CA PRO A 93 13.55 -21.92 3.71
C PRO A 93 12.60 -20.77 4.01
N GLU A 94 11.91 -20.83 5.15
CA GLU A 94 11.18 -19.69 5.67
C GLU A 94 12.15 -18.50 5.71
N PRO A 95 11.84 -17.36 5.07
CA PRO A 95 12.72 -16.22 5.13
C PRO A 95 12.72 -15.71 6.57
N ASN A 96 13.85 -15.89 7.25
CA ASN A 96 14.13 -15.31 8.56
C ASN A 96 14.12 -13.77 8.44
N HIS A 97 12.94 -13.18 8.47
CA HIS A 97 12.67 -11.74 8.57
C HIS A 97 13.01 -11.20 9.96
N ILE A 98 14.22 -11.46 10.45
CA ILE A 98 14.66 -10.96 11.76
C ILE A 98 15.12 -9.49 11.66
N GLY A 99 15.61 -9.05 10.49
CA GLY A 99 16.05 -7.67 10.26
C GLY A 99 14.94 -6.64 10.00
N ALA A 100 13.85 -7.03 9.31
CA ALA A 100 12.77 -6.11 8.94
C ALA A 100 11.79 -5.81 10.10
N LYS A 101 11.69 -6.72 11.08
CA LYS A 101 10.81 -6.57 12.25
C LYS A 101 11.28 -5.45 13.18
N GLY A 102 12.59 -5.23 13.33
CA GLY A 102 13.14 -4.20 14.22
C GLY A 102 12.79 -2.77 13.77
N SER A 103 12.99 -2.47 12.47
CA SER A 103 12.69 -1.17 11.89
C SER A 103 11.17 -0.89 11.82
N SER A 104 10.37 -1.91 11.47
CA SER A 104 8.90 -1.78 11.43
C SER A 104 8.30 -1.58 12.83
N MET A 105 8.80 -2.28 13.86
CA MET A 105 8.34 -2.09 15.24
C MET A 105 8.70 -0.72 15.81
N GLN A 106 9.90 -0.20 15.51
CA GLN A 106 10.27 1.17 15.89
C GLN A 106 9.37 2.20 15.20
N THR A 107 9.11 2.02 13.90
CA THR A 107 8.22 2.90 13.13
C THR A 107 6.80 2.90 13.72
N LEU A 108 6.27 1.73 14.10
CA LEU A 108 4.97 1.61 14.74
C LEU A 108 4.92 2.28 16.12
N GLN A 109 6.00 2.23 16.89
CA GLN A 109 6.08 2.92 18.19
C GLN A 109 6.08 4.44 18.01
N THR A 110 6.90 4.95 17.09
CA THR A 110 6.93 6.39 16.75
C THR A 110 5.57 6.88 16.28
N LEU A 111 4.92 6.16 15.36
CA LEU A 111 3.58 6.52 14.87
C LEU A 111 2.52 6.51 15.97
N ARG A 112 2.60 5.59 16.94
CA ARG A 112 1.67 5.59 18.08
C ARG A 112 1.89 6.78 19.00
N ALA A 113 3.14 7.16 19.24
CA ALA A 113 3.48 8.33 20.05
C ALA A 113 3.00 9.62 19.38
N GLU A 114 3.29 9.79 18.07
CA GLU A 114 2.83 10.93 17.27
C GLU A 114 1.30 11.02 17.24
N LYS A 115 0.60 9.88 17.06
CA LYS A 115 -0.86 9.85 17.12
C LYS A 115 -1.39 10.30 18.48
N ALA A 116 -0.78 9.84 19.58
CA ALA A 116 -1.21 10.23 20.92
C ALA A 116 -1.00 11.74 21.17
N GLU A 117 0.13 12.30 20.73
CA GLU A 117 0.40 13.74 20.81
C GLU A 117 -0.61 14.55 19.98
N LEU A 118 -0.89 14.10 18.76
CA LEU A 118 -1.87 14.75 17.88
C LEU A 118 -3.27 14.73 18.51
N LEU A 119 -3.69 13.61 19.10
CA LEU A 119 -4.98 13.50 19.79
C LEU A 119 -5.06 14.45 20.99
N GLU A 120 -3.99 14.54 21.79
CA GLU A 120 -3.94 15.48 22.91
C GLU A 120 -4.02 16.93 22.43
N ARG A 121 -3.29 17.26 21.35
CA ARG A 121 -3.31 18.61 20.77
C ARG A 121 -4.69 18.97 20.22
N VAL A 122 -5.39 18.03 19.58
CA VAL A 122 -6.77 18.22 19.13
C VAL A 122 -7.69 18.49 20.32
N HIS A 123 -7.59 17.70 21.39
CA HIS A 123 -8.40 17.89 22.60
C HIS A 123 -8.21 19.26 23.25
N ILE A 124 -6.96 19.75 23.30
CA ILE A 124 -6.65 21.10 23.81
C ILE A 124 -7.31 22.16 22.93
N LEU A 125 -7.21 22.03 21.60
CA LEU A 125 -7.81 22.96 20.65
C LEU A 125 -9.34 22.95 20.73
N GLU A 126 -9.96 21.80 20.90
CA GLU A 126 -11.42 21.67 21.09
C GLU A 126 -11.88 22.42 22.34
N LYS A 127 -11.16 22.26 23.47
CA LYS A 127 -11.45 23.02 24.70
C LYS A 127 -11.28 24.52 24.50
N GLN A 128 -10.22 24.95 23.81
CA GLN A 128 -9.99 26.37 23.50
C GLN A 128 -11.05 26.94 22.56
N LEU A 129 -11.54 26.13 21.62
CA LEU A 129 -12.64 26.51 20.73
C LEU A 129 -13.94 26.67 21.53
N GLU A 130 -14.24 25.74 22.45
CA GLU A 130 -15.42 25.82 23.30
C GLU A 130 -15.40 27.09 24.17
N THR A 131 -14.26 27.41 24.79
CA THR A 131 -14.13 28.64 25.59
C THR A 131 -14.22 29.89 24.73
N SER A 132 -13.64 29.89 23.53
CA SER A 132 -13.72 31.01 22.59
C SER A 132 -15.15 31.24 22.12
N GLN A 133 -15.91 30.17 21.83
CA GLN A 133 -17.32 30.28 21.46
C GLN A 133 -18.17 30.81 22.60
N ARG A 134 -17.91 30.35 23.84
CA ARG A 134 -18.60 30.87 25.03
C ARG A 134 -18.33 32.37 25.20
N HIS A 135 -17.07 32.78 25.07
CA HIS A 135 -16.70 34.19 25.17
C HIS A 135 -17.33 35.04 24.06
N LEU A 136 -17.36 34.55 22.83
CA LEU A 136 -18.01 35.23 21.70
C LEU A 136 -19.50 35.46 21.98
N ARG A 137 -20.22 34.43 22.46
CA ARG A 137 -21.65 34.56 22.81
C ARG A 137 -21.88 35.62 23.88
N THR A 138 -21.10 35.60 24.96
CA THR A 138 -21.21 36.62 26.02
C THR A 138 -20.91 38.01 25.48
N SER A 139 -19.89 38.16 24.64
CA SER A 139 -19.56 39.44 24.00
C SER A 139 -20.67 39.95 23.07
N GLU A 140 -21.34 39.05 22.34
CA GLU A 140 -22.49 39.38 21.51
C GLU A 140 -23.70 39.82 22.36
N GLU A 141 -23.99 39.13 23.46
CA GLU A 141 -25.05 39.49 24.40
C GLU A 141 -24.79 40.87 25.04
N GLU A 142 -23.56 41.14 25.48
CA GLU A 142 -23.15 42.43 26.02
C GLU A 142 -23.32 43.56 24.98
N LYS A 143 -22.90 43.31 23.74
CA LYS A 143 -23.09 44.26 22.64
C LYS A 143 -24.57 44.56 22.39
N ILE A 144 -25.42 43.54 22.41
CA ILE A 144 -26.87 43.71 22.23
C ILE A 144 -27.45 44.55 23.37
N SER A 145 -27.08 44.24 24.61
CA SER A 145 -27.51 44.99 25.80
C SER A 145 -27.11 46.47 25.70
N LEU A 146 -25.85 46.75 25.35
CA LEU A 146 -25.36 48.11 25.16
C LEU A 146 -26.15 48.87 24.09
N LEU A 147 -26.41 48.22 22.94
CA LEU A 147 -27.20 48.82 21.86
C LEU A 147 -28.64 49.12 22.30
N GLN A 148 -29.24 48.26 23.12
CA GLN A 148 -30.58 48.48 23.67
C GLN A 148 -30.58 49.68 24.64
N THR A 149 -29.61 49.78 25.54
CA THR A 149 -29.47 50.92 26.46
C THR A 149 -29.26 52.22 25.69
N MET A 150 -28.40 52.23 24.67
CA MET A 150 -28.17 53.43 23.85
C MET A 150 -29.45 53.87 23.13
N LYS A 151 -30.23 52.93 22.57
CA LYS A 151 -31.53 53.25 21.94
C LYS A 151 -32.52 53.84 22.94
N PHE A 152 -32.62 53.25 24.13
CA PHE A 152 -33.49 53.75 25.18
C PHE A 152 -33.14 55.20 25.56
N LEU A 153 -31.86 55.48 25.81
CA LEU A 153 -31.39 56.83 26.15
C LEU A 153 -31.61 57.84 25.03
N GLN A 154 -31.45 57.43 23.76
CA GLN A 154 -31.75 58.29 22.61
C GLN A 154 -33.24 58.65 22.54
N GLU A 155 -34.13 57.71 22.86
CA GLU A 155 -35.56 57.96 22.84
C GLU A 155 -36.00 58.87 24.01
N GLU A 156 -35.44 58.67 25.21
CA GLU A 156 -35.67 59.60 26.33
C GLU A 156 -35.20 61.02 26.02
N LEU A 157 -34.04 61.17 25.36
CA LEU A 157 -33.53 62.49 24.95
C LEU A 157 -34.46 63.17 23.96
N LYS A 158 -35.02 62.44 23.00
CA LYS A 158 -35.99 62.98 22.04
C LYS A 158 -37.29 63.41 22.70
N GLN A 159 -37.77 62.69 23.72
CA GLN A 159 -39.00 63.04 24.43
C GLN A 159 -38.86 64.27 25.34
N LYS A 160 -37.62 64.66 25.69
CA LYS A 160 -37.31 65.82 26.53
C LYS A 160 -36.98 67.09 25.74
N GLN A 161 -36.92 67.04 24.41
CA GLN A 161 -36.77 68.19 23.51
C GLN A 161 -38.11 68.59 22.92
#